data_AF-A0A523S693-F1
#
_entry.id   AF-A0A523S693-F1
#
_cell.length_a   1.000
_cell.length_b   1.000
_cell.length_c   1.000
_cell.angle_alpha   90.00
_cell.angle_beta   90.00
_cell.angle_gamma   90.00
#
_symmetry.space_group_name_H-M   'P 1'
#
loop_
_entity.id
_entity.type
_entity.pdbx_description
1 polymer ?
#
loop_
_entity_poly.entity_id
_entity_poly.type
_entity_poly.pdbx_seq_one_letter_code
_entity_poly.pdbx_strand_id
1 'polypeptide(L)'
;MSIPNDYPSVISYPTFGELSDVLSTKFEVLMSAMEYGAPTFVVRWPNGVVPGPEEQDRIFQDLHEMTKKLRVWPLVRWRNQSAGEVYIRFVPAQKAKKSDVKINYVLFIATLASIAIAGFMQATSPVFLTLFYPNGWTYFDIAFVTIGFMAALMGIIFTHEMGHFLT
;
A
#
# COMPACT_ATOMS: atom_id res chain seq x y z
N MET A 1 27.34 -13.45 -29.14
CA MET A 1 26.62 -12.31 -28.53
C MET A 1 25.14 -12.56 -28.73
N SER A 2 24.48 -13.17 -27.74
CA SER A 2 23.06 -13.54 -27.81
C SER A 2 22.20 -12.33 -27.47
N ILE A 3 21.42 -11.86 -28.43
CA ILE A 3 20.39 -10.84 -28.23
C ILE A 3 19.34 -11.47 -27.30
N PRO A 4 19.08 -10.91 -26.10
CA PRO A 4 18.02 -11.39 -25.25
C PRO A 4 16.70 -11.12 -25.95
N ASN A 5 15.97 -12.20 -26.21
CA ASN A 5 14.70 -12.21 -26.92
C ASN A 5 13.60 -11.81 -25.95
N ASP A 6 13.62 -10.55 -25.51
CA ASP A 6 12.60 -9.97 -24.63
C ASP A 6 11.40 -9.53 -25.48
N TYR A 7 10.76 -10.49 -26.14
CA TYR A 7 9.44 -10.24 -26.72
C TYR A 7 8.50 -9.94 -25.55
N PRO A 8 7.74 -8.83 -25.57
CA PRO A 8 6.69 -8.61 -24.60
C PRO A 8 5.76 -9.80 -24.71
N SER A 9 5.68 -10.62 -23.65
CA SER A 9 4.71 -11.70 -23.59
C SER A 9 3.37 -11.07 -23.91
N VAL A 10 2.75 -11.44 -25.02
CA VAL A 10 1.40 -11.00 -25.36
C VAL A 10 0.57 -11.32 -24.14
N ILE A 11 0.19 -10.29 -23.38
CA ILE A 11 -0.65 -10.44 -22.20
C ILE A 11 -1.98 -10.86 -22.81
N SER A 12 -2.24 -12.16 -22.87
CA SER A 12 -3.58 -12.65 -23.12
C SER A 12 -4.39 -12.19 -21.91
N TYR A 13 -5.11 -11.08 -22.08
CA TYR A 13 -6.10 -10.67 -21.10
C TYR A 13 -7.02 -11.86 -20.87
N PRO A 14 -7.30 -12.24 -19.61
CA PRO A 14 -8.28 -13.28 -19.35
C PRO A 14 -9.56 -12.92 -20.08
N THR A 15 -10.15 -13.91 -20.74
CA THR A 15 -11.34 -13.64 -21.52
C THR A 15 -12.48 -13.25 -20.58
N PHE A 16 -13.40 -12.42 -21.07
CA PHE A 16 -14.57 -11.99 -20.30
C PHE A 16 -15.36 -13.19 -19.75
N GLY A 17 -15.35 -14.31 -20.47
CA GLY A 17 -15.93 -15.59 -20.06
C GLY A 17 -15.23 -16.19 -18.85
N GLU A 18 -13.90 -16.30 -18.86
CA GLU A 18 -13.12 -16.82 -17.72
C GLU A 18 -13.39 -16.04 -16.43
N LEU A 19 -13.45 -14.71 -16.51
CA LEU A 19 -13.75 -13.87 -15.35
C LEU A 19 -15.20 -14.05 -14.88
N SER A 20 -16.15 -14.19 -15.82
CA SER A 20 -17.55 -14.44 -15.51
C SER A 20 -17.76 -15.80 -14.84
N ASP A 21 -17.06 -16.84 -15.29
CA ASP A 21 -17.15 -18.19 -14.74
C ASP A 21 -16.62 -18.25 -13.30
N VAL A 22 -15.48 -17.59 -13.06
CA VAL A 22 -14.90 -17.44 -11.72
C VAL A 22 -15.87 -16.73 -10.78
N LEU A 23 -16.49 -15.63 -11.23
CA LEU A 23 -17.47 -14.89 -10.43
C LEU A 23 -18.76 -15.67 -10.19
N SER A 24 -19.26 -16.37 -11.21
CA SER A 24 -20.51 -17.14 -11.15
C SER A 24 -20.45 -18.31 -10.16
N THR A 25 -19.25 -18.72 -9.74
CA THR A 25 -19.05 -19.74 -8.70
C THR A 25 -19.49 -19.27 -7.31
N LYS A 26 -19.43 -17.96 -7.05
CA LYS A 26 -19.66 -17.38 -5.71
C LYS A 26 -20.75 -16.30 -5.69
N PHE A 27 -21.09 -15.75 -6.85
CA PHE A 27 -22.01 -14.62 -6.98
C PHE A 27 -22.97 -14.82 -8.16
N GLU A 28 -24.12 -14.15 -8.10
CA GLU A 28 -25.02 -13.98 -9.23
C GLU A 28 -24.54 -12.80 -10.07
N VAL A 29 -24.11 -13.04 -11.31
CA VAL A 29 -23.66 -11.97 -12.22
C VAL A 29 -24.89 -11.28 -12.83
N LEU A 30 -25.12 -10.01 -12.50
CA LEU A 30 -26.25 -9.22 -13.00
C LEU A 30 -25.94 -8.53 -14.33
N MET A 31 -24.75 -7.95 -14.44
CA MET A 31 -24.30 -7.31 -15.67
C MET A 31 -22.78 -7.39 -15.78
N SER A 32 -22.31 -7.27 -17.00
CA SER A 32 -20.89 -7.22 -17.31
C SER A 32 -20.65 -6.15 -18.38
N ALA A 33 -19.63 -5.33 -18.18
CA ALA A 33 -19.33 -4.18 -19.02
C ALA A 33 -17.81 -3.95 -19.08
N MET A 34 -17.34 -3.37 -20.18
CA MET A 34 -15.96 -2.90 -20.28
C MET A 34 -15.94 -1.41 -19.93
N GLU A 35 -15.52 -1.08 -18.72
CA GLU A 35 -15.41 0.31 -18.26
C GLU A 35 -13.95 0.73 -18.22
N TYR A 36 -13.61 1.83 -18.90
CA TYR A 36 -12.24 2.37 -18.94
C TYR A 36 -11.18 1.34 -19.40
N GLY A 37 -11.56 0.41 -20.28
CA GLY A 37 -10.68 -0.66 -20.77
C GLY A 37 -10.47 -1.82 -19.79
N ALA A 38 -11.23 -1.87 -18.69
CA ALA A 38 -11.18 -2.94 -17.69
C ALA A 38 -12.51 -3.71 -17.60
N PRO A 39 -12.49 -5.06 -17.55
CA PRO A 39 -13.68 -5.85 -17.26
C PRO A 39 -14.28 -5.48 -15.90
N THR A 40 -15.52 -5.03 -15.92
CA THR A 40 -16.28 -4.64 -14.73
C THR A 40 -17.59 -5.41 -14.69
N PHE A 41 -17.88 -6.02 -13.55
CA PHE A 41 -19.05 -6.84 -13.34
C PHE A 41 -19.88 -6.25 -12.20
N VAL A 42 -21.19 -6.22 -12.35
CA VAL A 42 -22.09 -6.06 -11.19
C VAL A 42 -22.53 -7.45 -10.82
N VAL A 43 -22.23 -7.81 -9.59
CA VAL A 43 -22.58 -9.09 -9.02
C VAL A 43 -23.45 -8.88 -7.79
N ARG A 44 -24.26 -9.89 -7.47
CA ARG A 44 -25.06 -9.95 -6.26
C ARG A 44 -24.67 -11.18 -5.46
N TRP A 45 -24.69 -11.06 -4.13
CA TRP A 45 -24.58 -12.23 -3.25
C TRP A 45 -25.71 -13.23 -3.52
N PRO A 46 -25.46 -14.55 -3.42
CA PRO A 46 -26.49 -15.55 -3.60
C PRO A 46 -27.71 -15.28 -2.73
N ASN A 47 -28.92 -15.27 -3.32
CA ASN A 47 -30.17 -14.95 -2.65
C ASN A 47 -30.27 -13.51 -2.08
N GLY A 48 -29.38 -12.59 -2.47
CA GLY A 48 -29.36 -11.21 -1.98
C GLY A 48 -28.96 -11.05 -0.51
N VAL A 49 -28.48 -12.11 0.15
CA VAL A 49 -28.05 -12.08 1.55
C VAL A 49 -26.56 -11.80 1.63
N VAL A 50 -26.20 -10.67 2.25
CA VAL A 50 -24.80 -10.33 2.51
C VAL A 50 -24.30 -11.19 3.67
N PRO A 51 -23.27 -12.04 3.48
CA PRO A 51 -22.74 -12.88 4.54
C PRO A 51 -22.01 -12.06 5.62
N GLY A 52 -21.68 -12.68 6.75
CA GLY A 52 -20.91 -12.03 7.81
C GLY A 52 -19.51 -11.59 7.37
N PRO A 53 -18.84 -10.66 8.10
CA PRO A 53 -17.53 -10.12 7.71
C PRO A 53 -16.46 -11.20 7.44
N GLU A 54 -16.34 -12.20 8.32
CA GLU A 54 -15.35 -13.28 8.19
C GLU A 54 -15.56 -14.12 6.91
N GLU A 55 -16.82 -14.34 6.53
CA GLU A 55 -17.16 -15.11 5.35
C GLU A 55 -16.97 -14.29 4.06
N GLN A 56 -17.25 -12.98 4.10
CA GLN A 56 -16.92 -12.08 3.00
C GLN A 56 -15.41 -12.09 2.72
N ASP A 57 -14.59 -11.95 3.77
CA ASP A 57 -13.14 -11.95 3.65
C ASP A 57 -12.61 -13.24 3.02
N ARG A 58 -13.13 -14.39 3.47
CA ARG A 58 -12.78 -15.70 2.88
C ARG A 58 -13.16 -15.76 1.39
N ILE A 59 -14.36 -15.32 1.02
CA ILE A 59 -14.82 -15.38 -0.38
C ILE A 59 -14.00 -14.44 -1.26
N PHE A 60 -13.65 -13.25 -0.79
CA PHE A 60 -12.81 -12.33 -1.54
C PHE A 60 -11.35 -12.80 -1.62
N GLN A 61 -10.84 -13.47 -0.58
CA GLN A 61 -9.52 -14.10 -0.61
C GLN A 61 -9.46 -15.25 -1.62
N ASP A 62 -10.49 -16.10 -1.65
CA ASP A 62 -10.64 -17.16 -2.67
C ASP A 62 -10.65 -16.55 -4.07
N LEU A 63 -11.46 -15.51 -4.29
CA LEU A 63 -11.54 -14.79 -5.57
C LEU A 63 -10.18 -14.19 -5.95
N HIS A 64 -9.45 -13.62 -5.00
CA HIS A 64 -8.12 -13.08 -5.21
C HIS A 64 -7.14 -14.17 -5.68
N GLU A 65 -7.11 -15.34 -5.04
CA GLU A 65 -6.22 -16.44 -5.43
C GLU A 65 -6.59 -17.05 -6.80
N MET A 66 -7.88 -17.12 -7.15
CA MET A 66 -8.32 -17.54 -8.49
C MET A 66 -7.84 -16.56 -9.57
N THR A 67 -7.92 -15.26 -9.30
CA THR A 67 -7.62 -14.18 -10.26
C THR A 67 -6.12 -13.85 -10.35
N LYS A 68 -5.34 -14.21 -9.33
CA LYS A 68 -3.87 -14.14 -9.32
C LYS A 68 -3.24 -14.93 -10.47
N LYS A 69 -3.78 -16.11 -10.80
CA LYS A 69 -3.36 -16.92 -11.96
C LYS A 69 -3.57 -16.19 -13.28
N LEU A 70 -4.60 -15.36 -13.34
CA LEU A 70 -4.99 -14.54 -14.49
C LEU A 70 -4.24 -13.20 -14.54
N ARG A 71 -3.32 -12.94 -13.60
CA ARG A 71 -2.53 -11.70 -13.49
C ARG A 71 -3.40 -10.44 -13.43
N VAL A 72 -4.57 -10.53 -12.81
CA VAL A 72 -5.46 -9.40 -12.56
C VAL A 72 -5.81 -9.31 -11.08
N TRP A 73 -6.17 -8.12 -10.62
CA TRP A 73 -6.66 -7.87 -9.27
C TRP A 73 -8.15 -7.48 -9.30
N PRO A 74 -8.99 -8.14 -8.49
CA PRO A 74 -10.38 -7.74 -8.30
C PRO A 74 -10.44 -6.53 -7.38
N LEU A 75 -10.94 -5.41 -7.88
CA LEU A 75 -11.29 -4.23 -7.10
C LEU A 75 -12.79 -4.28 -6.81
N VAL A 76 -13.13 -4.32 -5.53
CA VAL A 76 -14.49 -4.52 -5.05
C VAL A 76 -15.04 -3.20 -4.52
N ARG A 77 -16.26 -2.83 -4.93
CA ARG A 77 -16.95 -1.64 -4.43
C ARG A 77 -18.44 -1.90 -4.28
N TRP A 78 -19.04 -1.54 -3.15
CA TRP A 78 -20.48 -1.63 -2.99
C TRP A 78 -21.23 -0.76 -4.00
N ARG A 79 -22.22 -1.35 -4.67
CA ARG A 79 -23.22 -0.63 -5.47
C ARG A 79 -24.44 -0.31 -4.63
N ASN A 80 -24.97 -1.34 -3.97
CA ASN A 80 -26.13 -1.25 -3.09
C ASN A 80 -26.01 -2.33 -2.01
N GLN A 81 -25.68 -1.91 -0.78
CA GLN A 81 -25.50 -2.83 0.33
C GLN A 81 -26.81 -3.52 0.75
N SER A 82 -27.94 -2.81 0.68
CA SER A 82 -29.25 -3.35 1.04
C SER A 82 -29.73 -4.44 0.07
N ALA A 83 -29.31 -4.38 -1.19
CA ALA A 83 -29.62 -5.38 -2.21
C ALA A 83 -28.51 -6.42 -2.41
N GLY A 84 -27.42 -6.33 -1.62
CA GLY A 84 -26.26 -7.21 -1.74
C GLY A 84 -25.51 -7.07 -3.07
N GLU A 85 -25.55 -5.90 -3.72
CA GLU A 85 -24.94 -5.65 -5.03
C GLU A 85 -23.57 -5.00 -4.93
N VAL A 86 -22.61 -5.55 -5.68
CA VAL A 86 -21.20 -5.20 -5.64
C VAL A 86 -20.67 -5.03 -7.07
N TYR A 87 -19.91 -3.98 -7.30
CA TYR A 87 -19.06 -3.82 -8.48
C TYR A 87 -17.73 -4.54 -8.25
N ILE A 88 -17.36 -5.43 -9.18
CA ILE A 88 -16.04 -6.06 -9.22
C ILE A 88 -15.36 -5.68 -10.53
N ARG A 89 -14.26 -4.93 -10.43
CA ARG A 89 -13.45 -4.50 -11.57
C ARG A 89 -12.11 -5.22 -11.58
N PHE A 90 -11.75 -5.84 -12.68
CA PHE A 90 -10.46 -6.52 -12.84
C PHE A 90 -9.44 -5.61 -13.49
N VAL A 91 -8.37 -5.28 -12.75
CA VAL A 91 -7.26 -4.46 -13.26
C VAL A 91 -6.00 -5.32 -13.43
N PRO A 92 -5.15 -5.07 -14.43
CA PRO A 92 -3.89 -5.79 -14.58
C PRO A 92 -3.02 -5.65 -13.33
N ALA A 93 -2.57 -6.78 -12.78
CA ALA A 93 -1.66 -6.79 -11.66
C ALA A 93 -0.28 -6.32 -12.12
N GLN A 94 0.05 -5.05 -11.87
CA GLN A 94 1.42 -4.58 -12.07
C GLN A 94 2.28 -5.22 -10.98
N LYS A 95 3.28 -6.01 -11.38
CA LYS A 95 4.28 -6.51 -10.45
C LYS A 95 5.01 -5.30 -9.89
N ALA A 96 4.77 -4.96 -8.62
CA ALA A 96 5.61 -4.01 -7.91
C ALA A 96 7.07 -4.47 -8.08
N LYS A 97 7.91 -3.59 -8.63
CA LYS A 97 9.34 -3.89 -8.80
C LYS A 97 9.89 -4.27 -7.43
N LYS A 98 10.63 -5.39 -7.34
CA LYS A 98 11.22 -5.82 -6.07
C LYS A 98 12.00 -4.64 -5.48
N SER A 99 11.69 -4.28 -4.24
CA SER A 99 12.42 -3.24 -3.51
C SER A 99 13.91 -3.64 -3.45
N ASP A 100 14.79 -2.72 -3.85
CA ASP A 100 16.23 -2.93 -3.74
C ASP A 100 16.65 -2.53 -2.32
N VAL A 101 17.18 -3.51 -1.58
CA VAL A 101 17.66 -3.35 -0.20
C VAL A 101 18.68 -2.19 -0.10
N LYS A 102 19.48 -1.96 -1.14
CA LYS A 102 20.44 -0.86 -1.18
C LYS A 102 19.75 0.51 -1.11
N ILE A 103 18.64 0.67 -1.83
CA ILE A 103 17.89 1.94 -1.83
C ILE A 103 17.34 2.21 -0.44
N ASN A 104 16.85 1.18 0.26
CA ASN A 104 16.31 1.34 1.61
C ASN A 104 17.39 1.81 2.61
N TYR A 105 18.61 1.26 2.54
CA TYR A 105 19.72 1.72 3.38
C TYR A 105 20.15 3.15 3.05
N VAL A 106 20.25 3.50 1.76
CA VAL A 106 20.58 4.87 1.35
C VAL A 106 19.53 5.86 1.85
N LEU A 107 18.25 5.52 1.71
CA LEU A 107 17.15 6.34 2.20
C LEU A 107 17.20 6.50 3.72
N PHE A 108 17.45 5.41 4.45
CA PHE A 108 17.57 5.44 5.90
C PHE A 108 18.72 6.34 6.37
N ILE A 109 19.90 6.23 5.76
CA ILE A 109 21.05 7.09 6.07
C ILE A 109 20.74 8.56 5.72
N ALA A 110 20.09 8.81 4.59
CA ALA A 110 19.69 10.16 4.19
C ALA A 110 18.70 10.77 5.19
N THR A 111 17.74 10.00 5.69
CA THR A 111 16.80 10.41 6.74
C THR A 111 17.55 10.74 8.04
N LEU A 112 18.42 9.84 8.51
CA LEU A 112 19.22 10.09 9.72
C LEU A 112 20.08 11.35 9.59
N ALA A 113 20.76 11.53 8.46
CA ALA A 113 21.59 12.70 8.20
C ALA A 113 20.77 13.99 8.19
N SER A 114 19.60 13.98 7.52
CA SER A 114 18.72 15.14 7.45
C SER A 114 18.18 15.54 8.82
N ILE A 115 17.75 14.55 9.62
CA ILE A 115 17.27 14.79 10.98
C ILE A 115 18.41 15.28 11.89
N ALA A 116 19.61 14.71 11.77
CA ALA A 116 20.77 15.13 12.54
C ALA A 116 21.14 16.60 12.24
N ILE A 117 21.14 16.98 10.96
CA ILE A 117 21.40 18.37 10.53
C ILE A 117 20.33 19.30 11.11
N ALA A 118 19.05 18.95 10.99
CA ALA A 118 17.96 19.74 11.53
C ALA A 118 18.06 19.91 13.06
N GLY A 119 18.31 18.82 13.79
CA GLY A 119 18.50 18.84 15.24
C GLY A 119 19.70 19.69 15.66
N PHE A 120 20.82 19.59 14.93
CA PHE A 120 22.01 20.40 15.20
C PHE A 120 21.77 21.89 14.93
N MET A 121 21.12 22.23 13.83
CA MET A 121 20.74 23.62 13.51
C MET A 121 19.81 24.20 14.58
N GLN A 122 18.89 23.40 15.11
CA GLN A 122 18.02 23.82 16.21
C GLN A 122 18.82 24.01 17.51
N ALA A 123 19.68 23.06 17.86
CA ALA A 123 20.49 23.10 19.09
C ALA A 123 21.53 24.23 19.09
N THR A 124 21.96 24.69 17.91
CA THR A 124 22.91 25.82 17.74
C THR A 124 22.24 27.16 17.46
N SER A 125 20.91 27.18 17.35
CA SER A 125 20.17 28.42 17.10
C SER A 125 20.38 29.42 18.25
N PRO A 126 20.71 30.70 17.97
CA PRO A 126 20.87 31.72 19.00
C PRO A 126 19.64 31.85 19.91
N VAL A 127 18.43 31.67 19.35
CA VAL A 127 17.18 31.71 20.10
C VAL A 127 17.08 30.54 21.08
N PHE A 128 17.45 29.33 20.64
CA PHE A 128 17.40 28.15 21.50
C PHE A 128 18.43 28.26 22.63
N LEU A 129 19.67 28.63 22.30
CA LEU A 129 20.75 28.75 23.27
C LEU A 129 20.47 29.83 24.32
N THR A 130 19.93 30.98 23.92
CA THR A 130 19.60 32.06 24.88
C THR A 130 18.43 31.70 25.81
N LEU A 131 17.45 30.92 25.35
CA LEU A 131 16.30 30.53 26.16
C LEU A 131 16.61 29.36 27.11
N PHE A 132 17.34 28.35 26.63
CA PHE A 132 17.56 27.10 27.39
C PHE A 132 18.94 27.03 28.05
N TYR A 133 19.92 27.79 27.57
CA TYR A 133 21.29 27.84 28.10
C TYR A 133 21.78 29.28 28.34
N PRO A 134 21.05 30.10 29.13
CA PRO A 134 21.37 31.52 29.33
C PRO A 134 22.73 31.77 30.01
N ASN A 135 23.25 30.80 30.75
CA ASN A 135 24.53 30.89 31.47
C ASN A 135 25.72 30.32 30.66
N GLY A 136 25.51 30.00 29.39
CA GLY A 136 26.48 29.35 28.52
C GLY A 136 26.14 27.87 28.25
N TRP A 137 26.74 27.34 27.20
CA TRP A 137 26.51 25.98 26.70
C TRP A 137 27.84 25.29 26.43
N THR A 138 27.81 23.96 26.43
CA THR A 138 28.95 23.10 26.08
C THR A 138 28.63 22.28 24.84
N TYR A 139 29.66 21.68 24.22
CA TYR A 139 29.45 20.78 23.08
C TYR A 139 28.62 19.54 23.45
N PHE A 140 28.65 19.12 24.72
CA PHE A 140 27.83 18.01 25.21
C PHE A 140 26.35 18.36 25.25
N ASP A 141 26.00 19.61 25.57
CA ASP A 141 24.62 20.08 25.57
C ASP A 141 24.01 20.05 24.17
N ILE A 142 24.77 20.55 23.18
CA ILE A 142 24.35 20.51 21.77
C ILE A 142 24.19 19.08 21.28
N ALA A 143 25.15 18.20 21.60
CA ALA A 143 25.09 16.79 21.23
C ALA A 143 23.87 16.11 21.86
N PHE A 144 23.61 16.36 23.14
CA PHE A 144 22.45 15.79 23.86
C PHE A 144 21.13 16.21 23.23
N VAL A 145 20.94 17.51 22.95
CA VAL A 145 19.71 18.02 22.33
C VAL A 145 19.55 17.46 20.91
N THR A 146 20.63 17.41 20.13
CA THR A 146 20.60 16.89 18.76
C THR A 146 20.21 15.40 18.73
N ILE A 147 20.84 14.59 19.58
CA ILE A 147 20.54 13.15 19.68
C ILE A 147 19.12 12.93 20.22
N GLY A 148 18.70 13.70 21.23
CA GLY A 148 17.34 13.64 21.76
C GLY A 148 16.28 13.97 20.70
N PHE A 149 16.52 15.00 19.89
CA PHE A 149 15.68 15.37 18.75
C PHE A 149 15.63 14.24 17.70
N MET A 150 16.78 13.68 17.34
CA MET A 150 16.86 12.54 16.42
C MET A 150 16.06 11.34 16.94
N ALA A 151 16.24 10.97 18.20
CA ALA A 151 15.54 9.85 18.82
C ALA A 151 14.02 10.08 18.85
N ALA A 152 13.57 11.30 19.16
CA ALA A 152 12.16 11.65 19.16
C ALA A 152 11.53 11.52 17.76
N LEU A 153 12.16 12.06 16.72
CA LEU A 153 11.64 11.96 15.34
C LEU A 153 11.68 10.53 14.81
N MET A 154 12.75 9.79 15.08
CA MET A 154 12.81 8.37 14.75
C MET A 154 11.71 7.58 15.47
N GLY A 155 11.42 7.92 16.73
CA GLY A 155 10.32 7.34 17.50
C GLY A 155 8.95 7.62 16.88
N ILE A 156 8.69 8.84 16.41
CA ILE A 156 7.44 9.21 15.73
C ILE A 156 7.28 8.45 14.40
N ILE A 157 8.33 8.39 13.58
CA ILE A 157 8.30 7.62 12.32
C ILE A 157 8.04 6.15 12.62
N PHE A 158 8.73 5.59 13.62
CA PHE A 158 8.54 4.20 14.03
C PHE A 158 7.10 3.91 14.47
N THR A 159 6.51 4.75 15.32
CA THR A 159 5.12 4.55 15.76
C THR A 159 4.13 4.75 14.62
N HIS A 160 4.40 5.66 13.68
CA HIS A 160 3.59 5.85 12.48
C HIS A 160 3.59 4.60 11.59
N GLU A 161 4.77 4.06 11.28
CA GLU A 161 4.91 2.85 10.46
C GLU A 161 4.36 1.59 11.17
N MET A 162 4.57 1.48 12.48
CA MET A 162 4.01 0.37 13.27
C MET A 162 2.48 0.42 13.31
N GLY A 163 1.88 1.63 13.30
CA GLY A 163 0.43 1.80 13.20
C GLY A 163 -0.16 1.26 11.90
N HIS A 164 0.53 1.47 10.76
CA HIS A 164 0.16 0.88 9.47
C HIS A 164 0.34 -0.64 9.42
N PHE A 165 1.29 -1.19 10.19
CA PHE A 165 1.49 -2.64 10.23
C PHE A 165 0.42 -3.37 11.07
N LEU A 166 -0.13 -2.69 12.08
CA LEU A 166 -1.09 -3.25 13.03
C LEU A 166 -2.56 -3.08 12.62
N THR A 167 -2.85 -2.26 11.60
CA THR A 167 -4.21 -1.96 11.10
C THR A 167 -4.38 -2.49 9.68
#